data_AF-A0A852VE29-F1
#
_entry.id   AF-A0A852VE29-F1
#
_cell.length_a   1.000
_cell.length_b   1.000
_cell.length_c   1.000
_cell.angle_alpha   90.00
_cell.angle_beta   90.00
_cell.angle_gamma   90.00
#
_symmetry.space_group_name_H-M   'P 1'
#
loop_
_entity.id
_entity.type
_entity.pdbx_description
1 polymer ?
#
loop_
_entity_poly.entity_id
_entity_poly.type
_entity_poly.pdbx_seq_one_letter_code
_entity_poly.pdbx_strand_id
1 'polypeptide(L)'
;MKRFSKTIFGFLTVIAVLGGGLQCLIWWGRSTPSHPKNLPTNAVWLRPPTVVFDFTRRGNWVGCSVESQNNRCVVTDARGNVEYDDLFLPIEGIGPVRKERLIYSVRNSGCLWVYLNLGKKNVPVIHLQDGTVLLPLEGYNELKNWLEKIGSNC
;
A
#
# COMPACT_ATOMS: atom_id res chain seq x y z
N MET A 1 3.08 -22.82 51.50
CA MET A 1 2.35 -21.85 50.65
C MET A 1 3.21 -20.73 50.04
N LYS A 2 4.29 -20.21 50.67
CA LYS A 2 5.09 -19.08 50.13
C LYS A 2 5.85 -19.35 48.82
N ARG A 3 6.20 -20.60 48.51
CA ARG A 3 6.92 -20.97 47.26
C ARG A 3 6.03 -20.90 46.00
N PHE A 4 4.76 -21.31 46.12
CA PHE A 4 3.80 -21.31 44.99
C PHE A 4 3.45 -19.89 44.52
N SER A 5 3.33 -18.94 45.46
CA SER A 5 3.06 -17.53 45.16
C SER A 5 4.19 -16.85 44.35
N LYS A 6 5.45 -17.17 44.65
CA LYS A 6 6.61 -16.63 43.91
C LYS A 6 6.67 -17.16 42.48
N THR A 7 6.35 -18.43 42.27
CA THR A 7 6.34 -19.05 40.93
C THR A 7 5.24 -18.46 40.05
N ILE A 8 4.04 -18.23 40.60
CA ILE A 8 2.93 -17.61 39.88
C ILE A 8 3.26 -16.16 39.50
N PHE A 9 3.84 -15.38 40.43
CA PHE A 9 4.25 -14.00 40.14
C PHE A 9 5.34 -13.94 39.06
N GLY A 10 6.31 -14.86 39.11
CA GLY A 10 7.34 -14.99 38.07
C GLY A 10 6.73 -15.28 36.70
N PHE A 11 5.81 -16.25 36.61
CA PHE A 11 5.12 -16.58 35.36
C PHE A 11 4.31 -15.42 34.80
N LEU A 12 3.54 -14.71 35.64
CA LEU A 12 2.76 -13.55 35.22
C LEU A 12 3.64 -12.41 34.69
N THR A 13 4.81 -12.21 35.31
CA THR A 13 5.79 -11.20 34.87
C THR A 13 6.33 -11.54 33.47
N VAL A 14 6.68 -12.81 33.24
CA VAL A 14 7.15 -13.28 31.93
C VAL A 14 6.07 -13.11 30.85
N ILE A 15 4.82 -13.49 31.14
CA ILE A 15 3.70 -13.32 30.22
C ILE A 15 3.47 -11.84 29.90
N ALA A 16 3.54 -10.95 30.89
CA ALA A 16 3.37 -9.52 30.67
C ALA A 16 4.49 -8.92 29.79
N VAL A 17 5.75 -9.32 30.01
CA VAL A 17 6.88 -8.86 29.19
C VAL A 17 6.78 -9.39 27.76
N LEU A 18 6.46 -10.67 27.58
CA LEU A 18 6.29 -11.29 26.26
C LEU A 18 5.08 -10.71 25.52
N GLY A 19 3.95 -10.55 26.20
CA GLY A 19 2.73 -9.95 25.65
C GLY A 19 2.93 -8.48 25.27
N GLY A 20 3.60 -7.70 26.13
CA GLY A 20 3.94 -6.32 25.85
C GLY A 20 4.89 -6.19 24.65
N GLY A 21 5.93 -7.01 24.59
CA GLY A 21 6.85 -7.06 23.46
C GLY A 21 6.14 -7.39 22.14
N LEU A 22 5.27 -8.40 22.14
CA LEU A 22 4.48 -8.77 20.96
C LEU A 22 3.55 -7.64 20.53
N GLN A 23 2.88 -6.97 21.47
CA GLN A 23 2.00 -5.85 21.16
C GLN A 23 2.77 -4.68 20.53
N CYS A 24 3.96 -4.37 21.03
CA CYS A 24 4.83 -3.36 20.44
C CYS A 24 5.23 -3.71 19.00
N LEU A 25 5.58 -4.97 18.73
CA LEU A 25 5.91 -5.44 17.37
C LEU A 25 4.73 -5.34 16.42
N ILE A 26 3.53 -5.76 16.87
CA ILE A 26 2.29 -5.65 16.08
C ILE A 26 1.97 -4.19 15.78
N TRP A 27 2.06 -3.32 16.79
CA TRP A 27 1.81 -1.89 16.62
C TRP A 27 2.82 -1.29 15.63
N TRP A 28 4.10 -1.59 15.78
CA TRP A 28 5.17 -1.11 14.89
C TRP A 28 4.96 -1.50 13.43
N GLY A 29 4.60 -2.77 13.17
CA GLY A 29 4.31 -3.27 11.82
C GLY A 29 3.07 -2.63 11.21
N ARG A 30 2.08 -2.25 12.04
CA ARG A 30 0.85 -1.58 11.61
C ARG A 30 0.96 -0.06 11.51
N SER A 31 1.99 0.55 12.06
CA SER A 31 2.18 2.00 11.97
C SER A 31 2.52 2.43 10.55
N THR A 32 1.86 3.48 10.07
CA THR A 32 2.18 4.12 8.79
C THR A 32 3.51 4.86 8.93
N PRO A 33 4.47 4.74 7.98
CA PRO A 33 5.70 5.53 8.01
C PRO A 33 5.41 7.04 7.92
N SER A 34 6.46 7.86 8.04
CA SER A 34 6.34 9.29 7.74
C SER A 34 6.11 9.50 6.24
N HIS A 35 5.31 10.52 5.89
CA HIS A 35 5.05 10.92 4.51
C HIS A 35 6.35 11.42 3.82
N PRO A 36 6.73 10.88 2.65
CA PRO A 36 7.91 11.32 1.91
C PRO A 36 7.76 12.72 1.33
N LYS A 37 8.76 13.58 1.54
CA LYS A 37 8.73 14.99 1.11
C LYS A 37 8.68 15.19 -0.42
N ASN A 38 9.09 14.18 -1.18
CA ASN A 38 9.10 14.18 -2.64
C ASN A 38 7.77 13.73 -3.26
N LEU A 39 6.78 13.34 -2.45
CA LEU A 39 5.46 12.94 -2.92
C LEU A 39 4.42 14.05 -2.78
N PRO A 40 3.36 14.04 -3.61
CA PRO A 40 2.28 15.00 -3.48
C PRO A 40 1.56 14.82 -2.14
N THR A 41 0.90 15.89 -1.69
CA THR A 41 0.26 15.94 -0.36
C THR A 41 -0.91 14.97 -0.19
N ASN A 42 -1.52 14.52 -1.29
CA ASN A 42 -2.58 13.51 -1.30
C ASN A 42 -2.05 12.06 -1.33
N ALA A 43 -0.73 11.84 -1.32
CA ALA A 43 -0.17 10.49 -1.38
C ALA A 43 -0.62 9.62 -0.20
N VAL A 44 -0.80 8.33 -0.45
CA VAL A 44 -1.32 7.36 0.52
C VAL A 44 -0.37 6.18 0.71
N TRP A 45 -0.38 5.63 1.91
CA TRP A 45 0.34 4.39 2.22
C TRP A 45 -0.53 3.19 1.89
N LEU A 46 -0.18 2.44 0.85
CA LEU A 46 -0.83 1.20 0.47
C LEU A 46 -0.13 0.02 1.15
N ARG A 47 -0.87 -0.74 1.94
CA ARG A 47 -0.38 -2.00 2.49
C ARG A 47 -0.80 -3.15 1.57
N PRO A 48 0.09 -4.11 1.28
CA PRO A 48 -0.31 -5.36 0.66
C PRO A 48 -1.25 -6.14 1.59
N PRO A 49 -1.94 -7.18 1.08
CA PRO A 49 -2.73 -8.09 1.89
C PRO A 49 -1.95 -8.62 3.10
N THR A 50 -2.62 -8.72 4.24
CA THR A 50 -1.98 -9.11 5.51
C THR A 50 -1.53 -10.57 5.43
N VAL A 51 -0.26 -10.83 5.76
CA VAL A 51 0.29 -12.18 5.91
C VAL A 51 0.38 -12.50 7.40
N VAL A 52 -0.02 -13.71 7.80
CA VAL A 52 0.04 -14.14 9.20
C VAL A 52 1.50 -14.10 9.69
N PHE A 53 1.72 -13.58 10.90
CA PHE A 53 3.05 -13.41 11.53
C PHE A 53 4.00 -12.45 10.80
N ASP A 54 3.47 -11.54 9.99
CA ASP A 54 4.26 -10.43 9.45
C ASP A 54 4.33 -9.25 10.44
N PHE A 55 5.49 -9.09 11.07
CA PHE A 55 5.79 -7.96 11.95
C PHE A 55 6.61 -6.87 11.26
N THR A 56 6.83 -6.98 9.94
CA THR A 56 7.57 -5.99 9.17
C THR A 56 6.65 -4.85 8.73
N ARG A 57 7.20 -3.63 8.65
CA ARG A 57 6.46 -2.48 8.11
C ARG A 57 6.42 -2.58 6.59
N ARG A 58 5.43 -3.30 6.05
CA ARG A 58 5.23 -3.48 4.60
C ARG A 58 4.27 -2.46 4.01
N GLY A 59 4.49 -2.19 2.73
CA GLY A 59 3.69 -1.27 1.94
C GLY A 59 4.56 -0.29 1.19
N ASN A 60 3.87 0.57 0.46
CA ASN A 60 4.48 1.61 -0.35
C ASN A 60 3.66 2.87 -0.25
N TRP A 61 4.34 4.00 -0.34
CA TRP A 61 3.66 5.26 -0.60
C TRP A 61 3.34 5.35 -2.08
N VAL A 62 2.15 5.85 -2.39
CA VAL A 62 1.69 6.10 -3.75
C VAL A 62 1.14 7.51 -3.82
N GLY A 63 1.67 8.30 -4.74
CA GLY A 63 1.19 9.65 -4.99
C GLY A 63 1.16 9.95 -6.48
N CYS A 64 0.08 10.56 -6.95
CA CYS A 64 -0.13 10.91 -8.34
C CYS A 64 -0.35 12.42 -8.48
N SER A 65 0.19 12.97 -9.56
CA SER A 65 -0.02 14.34 -9.99
C SER A 65 -0.60 14.36 -11.40
N VAL A 66 -1.17 15.51 -11.79
CA VAL A 66 -1.61 15.75 -13.17
C VAL A 66 -0.39 16.22 -13.96
N GLU A 67 -0.06 15.54 -15.06
CA GLU A 67 1.04 15.92 -15.95
C GLU A 67 0.58 15.93 -17.40
N SER A 68 0.38 17.13 -17.95
CA SER A 68 -0.08 17.37 -19.32
C SER A 68 -1.33 16.55 -19.68
N GLN A 69 -1.17 15.40 -20.33
CA GLN A 69 -2.25 14.53 -20.82
C GLN A 69 -2.44 13.25 -19.99
N ASN A 70 -1.64 13.02 -18.96
CA ASN A 70 -1.68 11.79 -18.15
C ASN A 70 -1.59 12.11 -16.65
N ASN A 71 -1.82 11.10 -15.81
CA ASN A 71 -1.45 11.18 -14.40
C ASN A 71 -0.06 10.58 -14.23
N ARG A 72 0.91 11.32 -13.69
CA ARG A 72 2.18 10.71 -13.29
C ARG A 72 2.07 10.22 -11.87
N CYS A 73 2.37 8.96 -11.62
CA CYS A 73 2.32 8.39 -10.28
C CYS A 73 3.70 7.87 -9.87
N VAL A 74 4.05 8.19 -8.64
CA VAL A 74 5.28 7.77 -7.98
C VAL A 74 4.92 6.79 -6.88
N VAL A 75 5.61 5.66 -6.86
CA VAL A 75 5.56 4.63 -5.83
C VAL A 75 6.90 4.62 -5.10
N THR A 76 6.89 4.73 -3.78
CA THR A 76 8.11 4.66 -2.97
C THR A 76 8.00 3.61 -1.88
N ASP A 77 9.12 3.14 -1.39
CA ASP A 77 9.18 2.30 -0.19
C ASP A 77 8.86 3.10 1.09
N ALA A 78 8.92 2.44 2.25
CA ALA A 78 8.72 3.04 3.58
C ALA A 78 9.71 4.15 3.93
N ARG A 79 10.86 4.20 3.25
CA ARG A 79 11.96 5.16 3.47
C ARG A 79 11.89 6.34 2.50
N GLY A 80 11.02 6.28 1.50
CA GLY A 80 10.90 7.29 0.44
C GLY A 80 11.77 7.02 -0.78
N ASN A 81 12.40 5.85 -0.88
CA ASN A 81 13.14 5.46 -2.09
C ASN A 81 12.14 5.17 -3.21
N VAL A 82 12.35 5.77 -4.37
CA VAL A 82 11.48 5.59 -5.54
C VAL A 82 11.62 4.18 -6.09
N GLU A 83 10.53 3.43 -6.07
CA GLU A 83 10.45 2.09 -6.66
C GLU A 83 9.85 2.15 -8.07
N TYR A 84 8.88 3.04 -8.31
CA TYR A 84 8.27 3.25 -9.62
C TYR A 84 7.90 4.72 -9.81
N ASP A 85 8.05 5.23 -11.02
CA ASP A 85 7.74 6.62 -11.35
C ASP A 85 7.43 6.68 -12.85
N ASP A 86 6.15 6.66 -13.19
CA ASP A 86 5.71 6.63 -14.59
C ASP A 86 4.27 7.17 -14.74
N LEU A 87 3.80 7.20 -15.98
CA LEU A 87 2.47 7.63 -16.38
C LEU A 87 1.43 6.55 -16.15
N PHE A 88 0.24 7.00 -15.77
CA PHE A 88 -0.95 6.22 -15.56
C PHE A 88 -2.11 6.81 -16.36
N LEU A 89 -2.98 5.92 -16.81
CA LEU A 89 -4.20 6.24 -17.55
C LEU A 89 -5.42 5.67 -16.83
N PRO A 90 -6.55 6.39 -16.82
CA PRO A 90 -7.80 5.80 -16.39
C PRO A 90 -8.23 4.68 -17.34
N ILE A 91 -8.84 3.63 -16.79
CA ILE A 91 -9.40 2.53 -17.59
C ILE A 91 -10.56 3.00 -18.48
N GLU A 92 -11.33 3.97 -17.96
CA GLU A 92 -12.43 4.66 -18.61
C GLU A 92 -12.02 6.10 -18.94
N GLY A 93 -11.54 6.32 -20.18
CA GLY A 93 -11.20 7.64 -20.68
C GLY A 93 -9.82 7.73 -21.33
N ILE A 94 -9.55 8.87 -21.95
CA ILE A 94 -8.31 9.15 -22.70
C ILE A 94 -7.54 10.34 -22.08
N GLY A 95 -7.99 10.85 -20.93
CA GLY A 95 -7.45 12.06 -20.32
C GLY A 95 -7.06 11.87 -18.85
N PRO A 96 -6.31 12.82 -18.29
CA PRO A 96 -5.87 12.73 -16.91
C PRO A 96 -7.04 12.94 -15.95
N VAL A 97 -7.04 12.20 -14.85
CA VAL A 97 -7.92 12.49 -13.72
C VAL A 97 -7.44 13.78 -13.07
N ARG A 98 -8.37 14.72 -12.91
CA ARG A 98 -8.08 16.04 -12.30
C ARG A 98 -7.64 15.87 -10.84
N LYS A 99 -6.80 16.81 -10.37
CA LYS A 99 -6.18 16.75 -9.04
C LYS A 99 -7.20 16.56 -7.91
N GLU A 100 -8.36 17.20 -8.01
CA GLU A 100 -9.42 17.16 -7.00
C GLU A 100 -10.08 15.78 -6.89
N ARG A 101 -9.97 14.97 -7.95
CA ARG A 101 -10.50 13.61 -8.02
C ARG A 101 -9.45 12.54 -7.67
N LEU A 102 -8.18 12.91 -7.53
CA LEU A 102 -7.10 12.00 -7.09
C LEU A 102 -7.19 11.71 -5.59
N ILE A 103 -8.33 11.18 -5.17
CA ILE A 103 -8.61 10.74 -3.81
C ILE A 103 -8.65 9.22 -3.82
N TYR A 104 -7.72 8.59 -3.13
CA TYR A 104 -7.48 7.15 -3.21
C TYR A 104 -8.48 6.34 -2.39
N SER A 105 -8.94 5.22 -2.95
CA SER A 105 -9.51 4.12 -2.20
C SER A 105 -8.36 3.23 -1.70
N VAL A 106 -7.88 3.50 -0.47
CA VAL A 106 -6.75 2.77 0.15
C VAL A 106 -7.04 1.27 0.25
N ARG A 107 -8.29 0.91 0.59
CA ARG A 107 -8.73 -0.48 0.69
C ARG A 107 -8.58 -1.21 -0.64
N ASN A 108 -9.07 -0.63 -1.73
CA ASN A 108 -9.10 -1.31 -3.03
C ASN A 108 -7.74 -1.26 -3.73
N SER A 109 -7.02 -0.14 -3.63
CA SER A 109 -5.70 0.02 -4.26
C SER A 109 -4.63 -0.89 -3.64
N GLY A 110 -4.76 -1.25 -2.36
CA GLY A 110 -3.81 -2.14 -1.69
C GLY A 110 -3.95 -3.62 -2.05
N CYS A 111 -5.09 -4.03 -2.64
CA CYS A 111 -5.39 -5.43 -2.91
C CYS A 111 -4.63 -5.99 -4.11
N LEU A 112 -4.42 -5.16 -5.14
CA LEU A 112 -4.01 -5.64 -6.44
C LEU A 112 -2.70 -4.99 -6.88
N TRP A 113 -1.70 -5.83 -7.01
CA TRP A 113 -0.37 -5.48 -7.48
C TRP A 113 -0.08 -6.28 -8.73
N VAL A 114 0.34 -5.59 -9.77
CA VAL A 114 0.62 -6.19 -11.08
C VAL A 114 2.12 -6.20 -11.30
N TYR A 115 2.63 -7.34 -11.77
CA TYR A 115 4.03 -7.47 -12.12
C TYR A 115 4.23 -6.98 -13.55
N LEU A 116 4.95 -5.86 -13.70
CA LEU A 116 5.29 -5.32 -15.00
C LEU A 116 6.60 -5.95 -15.50
N ASN A 117 6.52 -6.66 -16.62
CA ASN A 117 7.65 -7.38 -17.21
C ASN A 117 8.77 -6.42 -17.70
N LEU A 118 8.38 -5.25 -18.23
CA LEU A 118 9.27 -4.22 -18.77
C LEU A 118 9.79 -3.31 -17.64
N GLY A 119 10.34 -3.93 -16.59
CA GLY A 119 10.84 -3.20 -15.43
C GLY A 119 11.07 -4.10 -14.22
N LYS A 120 10.50 -5.31 -14.23
CA LYS A 120 10.55 -6.29 -13.14
C LYS A 120 10.07 -5.72 -11.81
N LYS A 121 9.03 -4.89 -11.86
CA LYS A 121 8.50 -4.15 -10.72
C LYS A 121 7.06 -4.54 -10.46
N ASN A 122 6.72 -4.62 -9.17
CA ASN A 122 5.33 -4.71 -8.74
C ASN A 122 4.77 -3.30 -8.65
N VAL A 123 3.70 -3.03 -9.38
CA VAL A 123 3.05 -1.72 -9.44
C VAL A 123 1.60 -1.88 -8.99
N PRO A 124 1.07 -0.98 -8.16
CA PRO A 124 -0.31 -1.10 -7.70
C PRO A 124 -1.30 -0.70 -8.79
N VAL A 125 -2.44 -1.39 -8.83
CA VAL A 125 -3.62 -0.91 -9.55
C VAL A 125 -4.33 0.11 -8.67
N ILE A 126 -4.35 1.36 -9.09
CA ILE A 126 -4.81 2.47 -8.25
C ILE A 126 -6.31 2.66 -8.43
N HIS A 127 -7.05 2.52 -7.34
CA HIS A 127 -8.48 2.81 -7.29
C HIS A 127 -8.72 4.15 -6.60
N LEU A 128 -9.54 5.00 -7.22
CA LEU A 128 -9.99 6.26 -6.65
C LEU A 128 -11.34 6.08 -5.96
N GLN A 129 -11.70 7.01 -5.07
CA GLN A 129 -12.97 6.96 -4.32
C GLN A 129 -14.21 7.11 -5.20
N ASP A 130 -14.08 7.75 -6.35
CA ASP A 130 -15.15 7.92 -7.32
C ASP A 130 -15.35 6.71 -8.25
N GLY A 131 -14.64 5.61 -7.99
CA GLY A 131 -14.70 4.38 -8.79
C GLY A 131 -13.72 4.34 -9.96
N THR A 132 -13.04 5.43 -10.28
CA THR A 132 -12.05 5.45 -11.36
C THR A 132 -10.87 4.54 -11.03
N VAL A 133 -10.42 3.74 -12.00
CA VAL A 133 -9.23 2.90 -11.88
C VAL A 133 -8.13 3.45 -12.78
N LEU A 134 -6.96 3.71 -12.21
CA LEU A 134 -5.76 4.13 -12.92
C LEU A 134 -4.83 2.93 -13.09
N LEU A 135 -4.37 2.72 -14.33
CA LEU A 135 -3.44 1.67 -14.71
C LEU A 135 -2.12 2.28 -15.19
N PRO A 136 -0.97 1.63 -14.93
CA PRO A 136 0.28 2.05 -15.52
C PRO A 136 0.17 2.03 -17.04
N LEU A 137 0.78 3.02 -17.69
CA LEU A 137 0.81 3.12 -19.15
C LEU A 137 1.52 1.91 -19.76
N GLU A 138 2.59 1.45 -19.10
CA GLU A 138 3.26 0.20 -19.42
C GLU A 138 2.32 -0.99 -19.18
N GLY A 139 2.10 -1.80 -20.22
CA GLY A 139 1.21 -2.96 -20.13
C GLY A 139 -0.28 -2.62 -20.06
N TYR A 140 -0.68 -1.36 -20.29
CA TYR A 140 -2.07 -0.88 -20.13
C TYR A 140 -3.12 -1.80 -20.80
N ASN A 141 -2.94 -2.14 -22.08
CA ASN A 141 -3.92 -2.95 -22.83
C ASN A 141 -4.04 -4.38 -22.27
N GLU A 142 -2.92 -4.97 -21.86
CA GLU A 142 -2.90 -6.32 -21.28
C GLU A 142 -3.58 -6.32 -19.91
N LEU A 143 -3.25 -5.34 -19.06
CA LEU A 143 -3.83 -5.17 -17.74
C LEU A 143 -5.32 -4.86 -17.79
N LYS A 144 -5.75 -4.00 -18.70
CA LYS A 144 -7.16 -3.67 -18.92
C LYS A 144 -7.94 -4.93 -19.29
N ASN A 145 -7.48 -5.67 -20.30
CA ASN A 145 -8.13 -6.91 -20.74
C ASN A 145 -8.15 -7.97 -19.64
N TRP A 146 -7.11 -8.03 -18.80
CA TRP A 146 -7.06 -8.95 -17.68
C TRP A 146 -8.06 -8.55 -16.59
N LEU A 147 -8.11 -7.27 -16.19
CA LEU A 147 -9.04 -6.75 -15.19
C LEU A 147 -10.50 -6.92 -15.61
N GLU A 148 -10.82 -6.75 -16.90
CA GLU A 148 -12.17 -7.00 -17.43
C GLU A 148 -12.61 -8.45 -17.25
N LYS A 149 -11.68 -9.41 -17.24
CA LYS A 149 -11.99 -10.85 -17.06
C LYS A 149 -12.15 -11.26 -15.60
N ILE A 150 -11.30 -10.72 -14.72
CA ILE A 150 -11.26 -11.14 -13.32
C ILE A 150 -12.13 -10.26 -12.40
N GLY A 151 -12.52 -9.07 -12.86
CA GLY A 151 -13.07 -8.01 -12.03
C GLY A 151 -11.99 -7.33 -11.19
N SER A 152 -12.13 -6.02 -10.97
CA SER A 152 -11.17 -5.21 -10.20
C SER A 152 -11.55 -5.07 -8.72
N ASN A 153 -12.56 -5.80 -8.25
CA ASN A 153 -13.10 -5.65 -6.89
C ASN A 153 -12.40 -6.58 -5.89
N CYS A 154 -11.99 -5.99 -4.76
CA CYS A 154 -11.97 -6.67 -3.47
C CYS A 154 -13.12 -6.13 -2.58
#